data_AF-A0A7L4NR43-F1
#
_entry.id   AF-A0A7L4NR43-F1
#
_cell.length_a   1.000
_cell.length_b   1.000
_cell.length_c   1.000
_cell.angle_alpha   90.00
_cell.angle_beta   90.00
_cell.angle_gamma   90.00
#
_symmetry.space_group_name_H-M   'P 1'
#
loop_
_entity.id
_entity.type
_entity.pdbx_description
1 polymer ?
#
loop_
_entity_poly.entity_id
_entity_poly.type
_entity_poly.pdbx_seq_one_letter_code
_entity_poly.pdbx_strand_id
1 'polypeptide(L)'
;APLFSGGFGVAKNLSTWATQGKNCIISKEVEGVLKAFHAAKKPIGLCCISPVLAAKIFPGCELTVGHDTECEKWPYAKTAESMKELGCKHVNKHVTEVHVDVKNKLVTTSAFMCNAPIHEIYDGIGEMVREVVRLA
;
A
#
# COMPACT_ATOMS: atom_id res chain seq x y z
N ALA A 1 -4.62 -0.13 -15.35
CA ALA A 1 -4.76 -0.03 -13.89
C ALA A 1 -3.68 0.91 -13.36
N PRO A 2 -3.96 1.82 -12.41
CA PRO A 2 -2.93 2.67 -11.83
C PRO A 2 -2.06 1.82 -10.89
N LEU A 3 -0.75 1.97 -11.04
CA LEU A 3 0.26 1.38 -10.17
C LEU A 3 0.97 2.54 -9.49
N PHE A 4 0.77 2.69 -8.17
CA PHE A 4 1.51 3.68 -7.40
C PHE A 4 2.72 3.02 -6.78
N SER A 5 3.87 3.22 -7.42
CA SER A 5 5.16 2.94 -6.79
C SER A 5 5.27 3.75 -5.50
N GLY A 6 5.63 3.12 -4.38
CA GLY A 6 5.86 3.82 -3.13
C GLY A 6 7.13 4.68 -3.14
N GLY A 7 7.67 4.93 -1.94
CA GLY A 7 8.79 5.84 -1.73
C GLY A 7 8.37 7.22 -1.23
N PHE A 8 9.36 8.04 -0.87
CA PHE A 8 9.14 9.33 -0.21
C PHE A 8 8.26 10.31 -1.01
N GLY A 9 8.16 10.18 -2.33
CA GLY A 9 7.27 11.00 -3.16
C GLY A 9 5.80 10.80 -2.81
N VAL A 10 5.37 9.58 -2.48
CA VAL A 10 3.98 9.30 -2.08
C VAL A 10 3.69 9.84 -0.69
N ALA A 11 4.67 9.74 0.22
CA ALA A 11 4.54 10.17 1.60
C ALA A 11 4.75 11.68 1.83
N LYS A 12 5.42 12.41 0.90
CA LYS A 12 5.71 13.85 1.03
C LYS A 12 5.03 14.74 -0.02
N ASN A 13 4.84 14.25 -1.26
CA ASN A 13 4.31 15.05 -2.37
C ASN A 13 2.85 14.71 -2.69
N LEU A 14 2.48 13.44 -2.55
CA LEU A 14 1.11 12.97 -2.79
C LEU A 14 0.25 12.94 -1.52
N SER A 15 0.89 13.01 -0.35
CA SER A 15 0.26 13.13 0.95
C SER A 15 1.21 13.82 1.94
N THR A 16 0.68 14.22 3.09
CA THR A 16 1.48 14.67 4.24
C THR A 16 1.85 13.53 5.20
N TRP A 17 1.83 12.26 4.76
CA TRP A 17 2.08 11.09 5.61
C TRP A 17 3.43 11.15 6.34
N ALA A 18 4.48 11.60 5.65
CA ALA A 18 5.83 11.68 6.23
C ALA A 18 5.93 12.68 7.39
N THR A 19 5.04 13.66 7.48
CA THR A 19 5.07 14.71 8.52
C THR A 19 3.92 14.60 9.50
N GLN A 20 2.76 14.07 9.09
CA GLN A 20 1.52 14.04 9.87
C GLN A 20 1.01 12.61 10.17
N GLY A 21 1.65 11.57 9.64
CA GLY A 21 1.27 10.17 9.87
C GLY A 21 -0.23 9.94 9.59
N LYS A 22 -0.94 9.36 10.55
CA LYS A 22 -2.39 9.08 10.46
C LYS A 22 -3.27 10.31 10.18
N ASN A 23 -2.81 11.50 10.55
CA ASN A 23 -3.50 12.77 10.30
C ASN A 23 -3.18 13.34 8.92
N CYS A 24 -2.54 12.56 8.03
CA CYS A 24 -2.19 13.04 6.71
C CYS A 24 -3.40 13.50 5.90
N ILE A 25 -3.14 14.51 5.09
CA ILE A 25 -4.01 14.98 4.02
C ILE A 25 -3.45 14.43 2.73
N ILE A 26 -4.32 13.88 1.88
CA ILE A 26 -3.97 13.38 0.56
C ILE A 26 -4.23 14.49 -0.45
N SER A 27 -3.37 14.61 -1.47
CA SER A 27 -3.61 15.54 -2.57
C SER A 27 -4.95 15.22 -3.24
N LYS A 28 -5.77 16.26 -3.48
CA LYS A 28 -7.10 16.13 -4.12
C LYS A 28 -7.04 15.44 -5.48
N GLU A 29 -5.95 15.63 -6.22
CA GLU A 29 -5.73 15.00 -7.52
C GLU A 29 -5.59 13.48 -7.38
N VAL A 30 -4.78 13.04 -6.43
CA VAL A 30 -4.53 11.61 -6.15
C VAL A 30 -5.78 10.95 -5.59
N GLU A 31 -6.47 11.63 -4.67
CA GLU A 31 -7.75 11.17 -4.14
C GLU A 31 -8.79 11.02 -5.25
N GLY A 32 -8.91 12.01 -6.14
CA GLY A 32 -9.84 11.99 -7.27
C GLY A 32 -9.56 10.84 -8.23
N VAL A 33 -8.29 10.61 -8.58
CA VAL A 33 -7.87 9.48 -9.41
C VAL A 33 -8.21 8.16 -8.74
N LEU A 34 -7.80 7.94 -7.48
CA LEU A 34 -8.05 6.68 -6.77
C LEU A 34 -9.55 6.39 -6.65
N LYS A 35 -10.36 7.39 -6.29
CA LYS A 35 -11.82 7.25 -6.22
C LYS A 35 -12.43 6.95 -7.58
N ALA A 36 -11.98 7.58 -8.67
CA ALA A 36 -12.48 7.31 -10.01
C ALA A 36 -12.19 5.87 -10.47
N PHE A 37 -10.99 5.36 -10.18
CA PHE A 37 -10.62 3.98 -10.51
C PHE A 37 -11.41 2.96 -9.67
N HIS A 38 -11.57 3.21 -8.37
CA HIS A 38 -12.39 2.38 -7.49
C HIS A 38 -13.87 2.37 -7.91
N ALA A 39 -14.45 3.53 -8.22
CA ALA A 39 -15.81 3.65 -8.74
C ALA A 39 -16.01 2.92 -10.07
N ALA A 40 -14.99 2.93 -10.94
CA ALA A 40 -14.96 2.17 -12.18
C ALA A 40 -14.67 0.67 -11.98
N LYS A 41 -14.55 0.19 -10.73
CA LYS A 41 -14.19 -1.19 -10.38
C LYS A 41 -12.93 -1.67 -11.11
N LYS A 42 -11.95 -0.78 -11.28
CA LYS A 42 -10.65 -1.12 -11.86
C LYS A 42 -9.66 -1.43 -10.74
N PRO A 43 -8.76 -2.42 -10.91
CA PRO A 43 -7.79 -2.75 -9.88
C PRO A 43 -6.77 -1.64 -9.69
N ILE A 44 -6.26 -1.52 -8.46
CA ILE A 44 -5.27 -0.51 -8.04
C ILE A 44 -4.11 -1.24 -7.36
N GLY A 45 -2.89 -1.02 -7.85
CA GLY A 45 -1.67 -1.55 -7.24
C GLY A 45 -0.95 -0.50 -6.40
N LEU A 46 -0.57 -0.84 -5.18
CA LEU A 46 0.11 0.04 -4.23
C LEU A 46 1.29 -0.70 -3.59
N CYS A 47 2.52 -0.19 -3.73
CA CYS A 47 3.67 -0.82 -3.08
C CYS A 47 4.36 0.09 -2.05
N CYS A 48 5.09 -0.53 -1.11
CA CYS A 48 5.84 0.16 -0.06
C CYS A 48 4.93 1.00 0.85
N ILE A 49 5.09 2.32 0.87
CA ILE A 49 4.26 3.21 1.71
C ILE A 49 2.93 3.62 1.04
N SER A 50 2.74 3.37 -0.26
CA SER A 50 1.51 3.73 -0.97
C SER A 50 0.20 3.18 -0.39
N PRO A 51 0.15 2.00 0.27
CA PRO A 51 -1.08 1.49 0.87
C PRO A 51 -1.74 2.44 1.87
N VAL A 52 -0.99 3.36 2.50
CA VAL A 52 -1.54 4.36 3.42
C VAL A 52 -2.54 5.30 2.74
N LEU A 53 -2.40 5.52 1.43
CA LEU A 53 -3.36 6.31 0.65
C LEU A 53 -4.71 5.59 0.56
N ALA A 54 -4.68 4.30 0.23
CA ALA A 54 -5.90 3.50 0.19
C ALA A 54 -6.55 3.38 1.56
N ALA A 55 -5.75 3.24 2.62
CA ALA A 55 -6.28 3.18 3.98
C ALA A 55 -7.12 4.41 4.36
N LYS A 56 -6.68 5.60 3.92
CA LYS A 56 -7.37 6.85 4.20
C LYS A 56 -8.59 7.08 3.31
N ILE A 57 -8.54 6.63 2.06
CA ILE A 57 -9.58 6.88 1.05
C ILE A 57 -10.69 5.82 1.10
N PHE A 58 -10.33 4.57 1.40
CA PHE A 58 -11.21 3.41 1.38
C PHE A 58 -11.28 2.78 2.79
N PRO A 59 -12.15 3.31 3.67
CA PRO A 59 -12.29 2.78 5.03
C PRO A 59 -12.70 1.31 5.01
N GLY A 60 -12.09 0.49 5.87
CA GLY A 60 -12.37 -0.94 5.95
C GLY A 60 -11.75 -1.79 4.84
N CYS A 61 -10.82 -1.24 4.05
CA CYS A 61 -10.07 -2.04 3.09
C CYS A 61 -9.05 -2.97 3.77
N GLU A 62 -8.67 -4.02 3.06
CA GLU A 62 -7.59 -4.90 3.47
C GLU A 62 -6.30 -4.56 2.69
N LEU A 63 -5.16 -4.55 3.37
CA LEU A 63 -3.88 -4.20 2.76
C LEU A 63 -2.71 -4.81 3.53
N THR A 64 -1.52 -4.79 2.92
CA THR A 64 -0.26 -5.06 3.62
C THR A 64 0.71 -3.91 3.43
N VAL A 65 1.47 -3.61 4.47
CA VAL A 65 2.71 -2.82 4.41
C VAL A 65 3.92 -3.66 4.84
N GLY A 66 3.77 -4.99 4.90
CA GLY A 66 4.78 -5.92 5.36
C GLY A 66 4.35 -6.65 6.62
N HIS A 67 5.08 -6.46 7.71
CA HIS A 67 4.83 -7.09 9.00
C HIS A 67 4.59 -6.04 10.09
N ASP A 68 3.81 -6.42 11.11
CA ASP A 68 3.50 -5.57 12.27
C ASP A 68 4.42 -5.79 13.47
N THR A 69 5.56 -6.47 13.29
CA THR A 69 6.55 -6.71 14.34
C THR A 69 7.85 -5.97 14.02
N GLU A 70 8.25 -5.04 14.89
CA GLU A 70 9.47 -4.25 14.72
C GLU A 70 10.71 -5.14 14.88
N CYS A 71 11.56 -5.19 13.85
CA CYS A 71 12.84 -5.90 13.85
C CYS A 71 13.76 -5.33 12.75
N GLU A 72 15.01 -5.76 12.67
CA GLU A 72 15.96 -5.30 11.64
C GLU A 72 15.44 -5.50 10.20
N LYS A 73 14.66 -6.55 9.97
CA LYS A 73 14.02 -6.84 8.68
C LYS A 73 12.81 -5.94 8.40
N TRP A 74 12.14 -5.43 9.43
CA TRP A 74 10.91 -4.63 9.32
C TRP A 74 11.03 -3.33 10.13
N PRO A 75 11.86 -2.36 9.67
CA PRO A 75 12.11 -1.13 10.41
C PRO A 75 10.89 -0.20 10.50
N TYR A 76 9.86 -0.42 9.67
CA TYR A 76 8.66 0.42 9.59
C TYR A 76 7.38 -0.27 10.05
N ALA A 77 7.49 -1.30 10.90
CA ALA A 77 6.37 -2.12 11.35
C ALA A 77 5.22 -1.32 12.01
N LYS A 78 5.52 -0.19 12.66
CA LYS A 78 4.54 0.74 13.26
C LYS A 78 3.53 1.29 12.26
N THR A 79 3.85 1.25 10.96
CA THR A 79 2.92 1.62 9.89
C THR A 79 1.68 0.72 9.93
N ALA A 80 1.85 -0.58 10.21
CA ALA A 80 0.74 -1.52 10.29
C ALA A 80 -0.27 -1.17 11.39
N GLU A 81 0.20 -0.69 12.54
CA GLU A 81 -0.66 -0.19 13.63
C GLU A 81 -1.47 1.02 13.17
N SER A 82 -0.82 1.96 12.49
CA SER A 82 -1.52 3.14 11.94
C SER A 82 -2.61 2.76 10.93
N MET A 83 -2.42 1.67 10.16
CA MET A 83 -3.46 1.15 9.26
C MET A 83 -4.66 0.61 10.03
N LYS A 84 -4.42 -0.10 11.14
CA LYS A 84 -5.47 -0.60 12.04
C LYS A 84 -6.24 0.56 12.68
N GLU A 85 -5.53 1.60 13.14
CA GLU A 85 -6.15 2.82 13.70
C GLU A 85 -7.01 3.59 12.69
N LEU A 86 -6.64 3.56 11.40
CA LEU A 86 -7.43 4.13 10.31
C LEU A 86 -8.65 3.28 9.93
N GLY A 87 -8.92 2.19 10.67
CA GLY A 87 -10.06 1.31 10.44
C GLY A 87 -9.86 0.32 9.28
N CYS A 88 -8.61 0.09 8.86
CA CYS A 88 -8.27 -0.87 7.82
C CYS A 88 -7.72 -2.16 8.43
N LYS A 89 -7.77 -3.25 7.66
CA LYS A 89 -7.23 -4.54 8.09
C LYS A 89 -5.85 -4.75 7.49
N HIS A 90 -4.82 -4.62 8.32
CA HIS A 90 -3.47 -5.00 7.94
C HIS A 90 -3.31 -6.53 7.93
N VAL A 91 -2.73 -7.06 6.85
CA VAL A 91 -2.40 -8.48 6.71
C VAL A 91 -0.89 -8.62 6.61
N ASN A 92 -0.29 -9.41 7.51
CA ASN A 92 1.15 -9.66 7.45
C ASN A 92 1.50 -10.48 6.21
N LYS A 93 2.47 -10.01 5.44
CA LYS A 93 2.95 -10.66 4.22
C LYS A 93 4.47 -10.58 4.14
N HIS A 94 5.09 -11.62 3.59
CA HIS A 94 6.51 -11.58 3.24
C HIS A 94 6.77 -10.58 2.10
N VAL A 95 8.03 -10.17 1.92
CA VAL A 95 8.40 -9.19 0.86
C VAL A 95 8.13 -9.71 -0.55
N THR A 96 8.20 -11.02 -0.74
CA THR A 96 7.89 -11.72 -2.00
C THR A 96 6.39 -11.97 -2.20
N GLU A 97 5.56 -11.64 -1.21
CA GLU A 97 4.12 -11.86 -1.26
C GLU A 97 3.34 -10.56 -1.49
N VAL A 98 2.11 -10.72 -1.97
CA VAL A 98 1.14 -9.64 -2.16
C VAL A 98 -0.12 -9.93 -1.36
N HIS A 99 -0.80 -8.86 -0.92
CA HIS A 99 -2.16 -8.97 -0.41
C HIS A 99 -3.15 -8.40 -1.41
N VAL A 100 -4.23 -9.14 -1.67
CA VAL A 100 -5.29 -8.77 -2.59
C VAL A 100 -6.61 -8.60 -1.83
N ASP A 101 -7.09 -7.37 -1.75
CA ASP A 101 -8.47 -7.09 -1.35
C ASP A 101 -9.37 -7.19 -2.57
N VAL A 102 -10.01 -8.35 -2.74
CA VAL A 102 -10.91 -8.62 -3.88
C VAL A 102 -12.13 -7.71 -3.88
N LYS A 103 -12.62 -7.30 -2.70
CA LYS A 103 -13.82 -6.46 -2.57
C LYS A 103 -13.55 -5.06 -3.12
N ASN A 104 -12.40 -4.49 -2.80
CA ASN A 104 -11.99 -3.15 -3.25
C ASN A 104 -11.08 -3.17 -4.50
N LYS A 105 -10.72 -4.36 -4.99
CA LYS A 105 -9.73 -4.59 -6.05
C LYS A 105 -8.39 -3.89 -5.78
N LEU A 106 -7.92 -3.95 -4.54
CA LEU A 106 -6.61 -3.41 -4.15
C LEU A 106 -5.58 -4.52 -4.11
N VAL A 107 -4.42 -4.28 -4.71
CA VAL A 107 -3.27 -5.18 -4.65
C VAL A 107 -2.13 -4.43 -3.97
N THR A 108 -1.59 -5.00 -2.89
CA THR A 108 -0.58 -4.34 -2.06
C THR A 108 0.64 -5.23 -1.82
N THR A 109 1.82 -4.63 -1.79
CA THR A 109 3.08 -5.32 -1.43
C THR A 109 4.01 -4.40 -0.65
N SER A 110 4.85 -4.99 0.19
CA SER A 110 5.69 -4.26 1.15
C SER A 110 6.96 -3.67 0.52
N ALA A 111 7.55 -4.31 -0.48
CA ALA A 111 8.77 -3.84 -1.16
C ALA A 111 9.84 -3.33 -0.17
N PHE A 112 10.30 -2.08 -0.30
CA PHE A 112 11.32 -1.46 0.55
C PHE A 112 10.88 -1.15 2.00
N MET A 113 9.65 -1.50 2.40
CA MET A 113 9.29 -1.53 3.83
C MET A 113 10.01 -2.66 4.57
N CYS A 114 10.55 -3.63 3.83
CA CYS A 114 11.39 -4.71 4.28
C CYS A 114 12.86 -4.45 3.95
N ASN A 115 13.77 -4.73 4.89
CA ASN A 115 15.19 -4.82 4.59
C ASN A 115 15.50 -6.20 4.00
N ALA A 116 15.32 -6.34 2.68
CA ALA A 116 15.51 -7.58 1.94
C ALA A 116 16.39 -7.35 0.69
N PRO A 117 17.00 -8.41 0.14
CA PRO A 117 17.70 -8.32 -1.13
C PRO A 117 16.82 -7.78 -2.25
N ILE A 118 17.42 -7.01 -3.17
CA ILE A 118 16.69 -6.36 -4.28
C ILE A 118 15.93 -7.38 -5.14
N HIS A 119 16.45 -8.59 -5.32
CA HIS A 119 15.78 -9.62 -6.10
C HIS A 119 14.46 -10.07 -5.46
N GLU A 120 14.39 -10.22 -4.13
CA GLU A 120 13.13 -10.55 -3.44
C GLU A 120 12.10 -9.43 -3.54
N ILE A 121 12.56 -8.17 -3.48
CA ILE A 121 11.71 -6.99 -3.67
C ILE A 121 11.18 -6.94 -5.11
N TYR A 122 12.03 -7.24 -6.09
CA TYR A 122 11.65 -7.33 -7.50
C TYR A 122 10.60 -8.41 -7.71
N ASP A 123 10.78 -9.60 -7.13
CA ASP A 123 9.83 -10.70 -7.23
C ASP A 123 8.46 -10.32 -6.67
N GLY A 124 8.42 -9.69 -5.49
CA GLY A 124 7.17 -9.21 -4.88
C GLY A 124 6.45 -8.13 -5.71
N ILE A 125 7.20 -7.20 -6.32
CA ILE A 125 6.63 -6.21 -7.24
C ILE A 125 6.12 -6.89 -8.52
N GLY A 126 6.84 -7.90 -9.02
CA GLY A 126 6.43 -8.72 -10.16
C GLY A 126 5.08 -9.40 -9.90
N GLU A 127 4.91 -10.03 -8.74
CA GLU A 127 3.63 -10.61 -8.32
C GLU A 127 2.52 -9.56 -8.22
N MET A 128 2.82 -8.37 -7.70
CA MET A 128 1.83 -7.29 -7.61
C MET A 128 1.29 -6.93 -9.00
N VAL A 129 2.19 -6.79 -10.00
CA VAL A 129 1.79 -6.48 -11.37
C VAL A 129 0.97 -7.63 -11.97
N ARG A 130 1.37 -8.89 -11.75
CA ARG A 130 0.61 -10.07 -12.20
C ARG A 130 -0.81 -10.06 -11.65
N GLU A 131 -0.99 -9.83 -10.36
CA GLU A 131 -2.31 -9.80 -9.72
C GLU A 131 -3.16 -8.62 -10.18
N VAL A 132 -2.58 -7.45 -10.38
CA VAL A 132 -3.30 -6.29 -10.94
C VAL A 132 -3.81 -6.59 -12.35
N VAL A 133 -3.01 -7.25 -13.19
CA VAL A 133 -3.42 -7.65 -14.54
C VAL A 133 -4.51 -8.72 -14.49
N ARG A 134 -4.43 -9.68 -13.56
CA ARG A 134 -5.43 -10.74 -13.38
C ARG A 134 -6.81 -10.19 -12.98
N LEU A 135 -6.86 -9.06 -12.28
CA LEU A 135 -8.09 -8.41 -11.81
C LEU A 135 -8.66 -7.34 -12.75
N ALA A 136 -7.92 -7.00 -13.81
CA ALA A 136 -8.26 -5.97 -14.78
C ALA A 136 -9.30 -6.47 -15.78
#